data_AF-A5FY11-F1
#
_entry.id   AF-A5FY11-F1
#
_cell.length_a   1.000
_cell.length_b   1.000
_cell.length_c   1.000
_cell.angle_alpha   90.00
_cell.angle_beta   90.00
_cell.angle_gamma   90.00
#
_symmetry.space_group_name_H-M   'P 1'
#
loop_
_entity.id
_entity.type
_entity.pdbx_description
1 polymer ?
#
loop_
_entity_poly.entity_id
_entity_poly.type
_entity_poly.pdbx_seq_one_letter_code
_entity_poly.pdbx_strand_id
1 'polypeptide(L)'
;MEQRMEAVLAAEPLRGVRGVLSASRRIQPDRASGAVFRQHNGARPRLRRRGKRGQQGLALGRSRGGFPTKIHLKTDLDGHPPDFHLTGGEASDTTEFETSLDIGPDIRPRIAVTDKRYDSRANRVAARARGITPVIPRRENSKERGQFFPKRLYRRRARIEQTIGKLKRFKRIAMRCDKTATSYAAFISFACALILVKPVHAT
;
A
#
# COMPACT_ATOMS: atom_id res chain seq x y z
N MET A 1 -13.00 3.88 -45.26
CA MET A 1 -14.04 4.87 -44.95
C MET A 1 -14.38 4.75 -43.46
N GLU A 2 -13.97 5.66 -42.56
CA GLU A 2 -13.58 7.08 -42.78
C GLU A 2 -14.74 7.87 -43.44
N GLN A 3 -15.17 9.05 -43.00
CA GLN A 3 -14.45 10.16 -42.33
C GLN A 3 -15.31 10.78 -41.19
N ARG A 4 -14.72 11.17 -40.03
CA ARG A 4 -14.19 12.49 -39.59
C ARG A 4 -15.28 13.45 -39.04
N MET A 5 -15.04 14.06 -37.86
CA MET A 5 -14.75 15.51 -37.60
C MET A 5 -15.98 16.41 -37.83
N GLU A 6 -16.26 17.46 -37.05
CA GLU A 6 -15.48 18.56 -36.44
C GLU A 6 -15.93 18.81 -34.97
N ALA A 7 -15.49 19.77 -34.15
CA ALA A 7 -14.23 20.48 -33.86
C ALA A 7 -14.47 21.20 -32.47
N VAL A 8 -13.59 21.94 -31.77
CA VAL A 8 -12.77 23.11 -32.12
C VAL A 8 -11.68 23.34 -31.03
N LEU A 9 -10.62 24.05 -31.44
CA LEU A 9 -9.47 24.64 -30.73
C LEU A 9 -9.77 25.44 -29.42
N ALA A 10 -8.81 26.05 -28.72
CA ALA A 10 -7.42 25.74 -28.29
C ALA A 10 -6.81 27.02 -27.65
N ALA A 11 -6.03 26.91 -26.56
CA ALA A 11 -5.15 28.01 -26.09
C ALA A 11 -4.08 27.51 -25.09
N GLU A 12 -2.83 27.96 -25.30
CA GLU A 12 -1.71 27.96 -24.33
C GLU A 12 -1.26 29.45 -24.16
N PRO A 13 -0.16 29.80 -23.47
CA PRO A 13 -0.18 30.17 -22.06
C PRO A 13 0.21 31.65 -21.81
N LEU A 14 0.03 32.16 -20.58
CA LEU A 14 0.51 33.49 -20.18
C LEU A 14 1.34 33.48 -18.87
N ARG A 15 2.34 34.37 -18.82
CA ARG A 15 3.26 34.60 -17.69
C ARG A 15 3.29 36.09 -17.34
N GLY A 16 3.48 36.40 -16.05
CA GLY A 16 3.72 37.77 -15.54
C GLY A 16 2.44 38.48 -15.06
N VAL A 17 2.53 39.58 -14.28
CA VAL A 17 3.72 40.39 -13.94
C VAL A 17 3.72 40.77 -12.43
N ARG A 18 4.95 41.04 -11.92
CA ARG A 18 5.37 41.62 -10.63
C ARG A 18 4.31 42.30 -9.73
N GLY A 19 4.43 42.02 -8.42
CA GLY A 19 4.21 43.01 -7.35
C GLY A 19 5.50 43.15 -6.52
N VAL A 20 5.86 44.36 -6.08
CA VAL A 20 7.08 44.65 -5.31
C VAL A 20 6.73 45.41 -4.04
N LEU A 21 7.16 44.90 -2.89
CA LEU A 21 7.40 45.70 -1.67
C LEU A 21 8.63 45.15 -0.93
N SER A 22 9.31 46.02 -0.21
CA SER A 22 10.63 45.77 0.38
C SER A 22 10.62 45.89 1.91
N ALA A 23 11.47 45.10 2.57
CA ALA A 23 11.98 45.37 3.91
C ALA A 23 13.33 44.67 4.09
N SER A 24 14.29 45.35 4.71
CA SER A 24 15.64 44.82 4.97
C SER A 24 15.88 44.63 6.46
N ARG A 25 16.71 43.63 6.84
CA ARG A 25 17.38 43.56 8.15
C ARG A 25 18.69 42.76 8.06
N ARG A 26 19.59 43.04 9.01
CA ARG A 26 21.03 42.76 8.93
C ARG A 26 21.45 41.49 9.67
N ILE A 27 22.70 41.09 9.46
CA ILE A 27 23.38 39.91 10.05
C ILE A 27 24.20 40.34 11.29
N GLN A 28 23.90 39.77 12.48
CA GLN A 28 24.75 39.56 13.70
C GLN A 28 25.57 40.75 14.29
N PRO A 29 26.32 40.62 15.42
CA PRO A 29 26.48 39.55 16.45
C PRO A 29 25.92 39.99 17.85
N ASP A 30 26.27 39.56 19.07
CA ASP A 30 27.25 38.58 19.63
C ASP A 30 26.82 38.05 21.06
N ARG A 31 27.70 37.26 21.72
CA ARG A 31 28.01 37.08 23.17
C ARG A 31 27.28 37.93 24.26
N ALA A 32 27.15 37.50 25.53
CA ALA A 32 27.48 36.23 26.24
C ALA A 32 26.93 36.18 27.71
N SER A 33 27.22 35.06 28.41
CA SER A 33 27.23 34.84 29.88
C SER A 33 25.92 34.47 30.59
N GLY A 34 26.04 33.70 31.68
CA GLY A 34 24.93 33.20 32.50
C GLY A 34 25.15 31.79 33.08
N ALA A 35 26.07 31.63 34.03
CA ALA A 35 26.34 30.32 34.67
C ALA A 35 25.59 30.16 36.00
N VAL A 36 24.84 29.07 36.17
CA VAL A 36 24.30 28.63 37.47
C VAL A 36 24.51 27.13 37.62
N PHE A 37 25.21 26.73 38.69
CA PHE A 37 25.50 25.34 39.02
C PHE A 37 24.68 24.92 40.24
N ARG A 38 23.85 23.88 40.11
CA ARG A 38 23.39 23.04 41.23
C ARG A 38 22.99 21.65 40.74
N GLN A 39 23.38 20.64 41.51
CA GLN A 39 23.19 19.23 41.21
C GLN A 39 21.84 18.73 41.74
N HIS A 40 21.24 17.74 41.08
CA HIS A 40 20.27 16.84 41.71
C HIS A 40 20.60 15.38 41.41
N ASN A 41 20.43 14.53 42.43
CA ASN A 41 20.92 13.16 42.43
C ASN A 41 20.11 12.21 41.53
N GLY A 42 20.84 11.38 40.77
CA GLY A 42 20.69 9.94 40.95
C GLY A 42 19.49 9.21 40.33
N ALA A 43 18.91 9.67 39.23
CA ALA A 43 18.01 8.83 38.43
C ALA A 43 18.81 7.84 37.54
N ARG A 44 19.34 6.74 38.11
CA ARG A 44 20.00 5.68 37.31
C ARG A 44 18.99 5.14 36.27
N PRO A 45 19.31 5.12 34.96
CA PRO A 45 18.41 4.53 33.97
C PRO A 45 18.23 3.04 34.30
N ARG A 46 16.98 2.61 34.53
CA ARG A 46 16.70 1.20 34.89
C ARG A 46 17.30 0.29 33.83
N LEU A 47 18.20 -0.63 34.24
CA LEU A 47 18.92 -1.54 33.34
C LEU A 47 18.03 -2.67 32.80
N ARG A 48 16.83 -2.33 32.31
CA ARG A 48 16.10 -3.18 31.38
C ARG A 48 16.91 -3.25 30.08
N ARG A 49 17.84 -4.21 30.01
CA ARG A 49 18.31 -4.84 28.77
C ARG A 49 17.12 -5.49 28.05
N ARG A 50 16.14 -4.68 27.61
CA ARG A 50 15.22 -5.04 26.54
C ARG A 50 16.05 -5.00 25.27
N GLY A 51 16.86 -6.05 25.08
CA GLY A 51 17.67 -6.22 23.89
C GLY A 51 16.82 -5.98 22.65
N LYS A 52 17.42 -5.42 21.59
CA LYS A 52 16.73 -5.15 20.33
C LYS A 52 16.22 -6.50 19.80
N ARG A 53 14.95 -6.84 20.11
CA ARG A 53 14.24 -7.96 19.48
C ARG A 53 14.42 -7.78 17.98
N GLY A 54 14.82 -8.86 17.30
CA GLY A 54 15.22 -8.82 15.90
C GLY A 54 14.11 -8.33 14.97
N GLN A 55 14.39 -8.24 13.67
CA GLN A 55 13.37 -7.84 12.68
C GLN A 55 12.23 -8.88 12.53
N GLN A 56 12.40 -10.07 13.12
CA GLN A 56 11.38 -11.08 13.36
C GLN A 56 10.12 -10.48 14.02
N GLY A 57 8.94 -10.77 13.47
CA GLY A 57 7.65 -10.28 13.99
C GLY A 57 7.33 -8.80 13.73
N LEU A 58 8.16 -8.08 12.96
CA LEU A 58 7.88 -6.68 12.59
C LEU A 58 7.18 -6.53 11.22
N ALA A 59 7.27 -7.57 10.36
CA ALA A 59 6.90 -7.53 8.94
C ALA A 59 7.58 -6.38 8.15
N LEU A 60 8.69 -5.84 8.66
CA LEU A 60 9.50 -4.82 8.02
C LEU A 60 10.61 -5.50 7.21
N GLY A 61 10.63 -5.30 5.90
CA GLY A 61 11.62 -5.90 5.01
C GLY A 61 12.55 -4.86 4.37
N ARG A 62 13.75 -5.27 3.96
CA ARG A 62 14.77 -4.38 3.40
C ARG A 62 14.48 -4.03 1.94
N SER A 63 14.51 -2.74 1.61
CA SER A 63 14.40 -2.23 0.25
C SER A 63 15.39 -1.08 0.01
N ARG A 64 15.58 -0.69 -1.25
CA ARG A 64 16.37 0.52 -1.60
C ARG A 64 15.77 1.81 -1.00
N GLY A 65 14.48 1.82 -0.67
CA GLY A 65 13.76 2.95 -0.07
C GLY A 65 13.57 2.83 1.45
N GLY A 66 14.36 2.00 2.15
CA GLY A 66 14.20 1.76 3.58
C GLY A 66 13.42 0.48 3.90
N PHE A 67 12.57 0.51 4.92
CA PHE A 67 11.94 -0.68 5.51
C PHE A 67 10.40 -0.76 5.34
N PRO A 68 9.86 -1.00 4.13
CA PRO A 68 8.43 -1.15 3.93
C PRO A 68 7.89 -2.53 4.37
N THR A 69 6.56 -2.59 4.46
CA THR A 69 5.73 -3.80 4.62
C THR A 69 4.75 -3.84 3.45
N LYS A 70 4.47 -5.03 2.92
CA LYS A 70 3.42 -5.23 1.92
C LYS A 70 2.12 -5.67 2.60
N ILE A 71 1.00 -5.24 2.03
CA ILE A 71 -0.33 -5.72 2.38
C ILE A 71 -0.82 -6.54 1.18
N HIS A 72 -0.99 -7.84 1.38
CA HIS A 72 -1.63 -8.73 0.42
C HIS A 72 -3.09 -8.82 0.83
N LEU A 73 -3.99 -8.29 -0.01
CA LEU A 73 -5.40 -8.08 0.32
C LEU A 73 -6.27 -8.96 -0.57
N LYS A 74 -7.16 -9.75 0.03
CA LYS A 74 -8.26 -10.42 -0.68
C LYS A 74 -9.47 -9.47 -0.68
N THR A 75 -10.17 -9.34 -1.79
CA THR A 75 -11.44 -8.59 -1.87
C THR A 75 -12.49 -9.36 -2.66
N ASP A 76 -13.75 -9.10 -2.38
CA ASP A 76 -14.87 -9.57 -3.20
C ASP A 76 -15.07 -8.73 -4.49
N LEU A 77 -16.23 -8.88 -5.13
CA LEU A 77 -16.59 -8.18 -6.37
C LEU A 77 -17.07 -6.73 -6.16
N ASP A 78 -17.39 -6.33 -4.94
CA ASP A 78 -17.85 -4.98 -4.57
C ASP A 78 -16.73 -4.15 -3.93
N GLY A 79 -15.64 -4.79 -3.50
CA GLY A 79 -14.51 -4.19 -2.83
C GLY A 79 -14.56 -4.29 -1.30
N HIS A 80 -15.36 -5.21 -0.75
CA HIS A 80 -15.25 -5.57 0.67
C HIS A 80 -13.99 -6.43 0.88
N PRO A 81 -13.14 -6.13 1.88
CA PRO A 81 -11.95 -6.93 2.19
C PRO A 81 -12.23 -7.98 3.29
N PRO A 82 -12.47 -9.26 2.97
CA PRO A 82 -12.67 -10.29 3.98
C PRO A 82 -11.39 -10.61 4.78
N ASP A 83 -10.20 -10.56 4.16
CA ASP A 83 -8.94 -10.89 4.84
C ASP A 83 -7.70 -10.32 4.13
N PHE A 84 -6.57 -10.28 4.84
CA PHE A 84 -5.26 -9.82 4.35
C PHE A 84 -4.11 -10.49 5.09
N HIS A 85 -2.94 -10.60 4.44
CA HIS A 85 -1.69 -10.95 5.12
C HIS A 85 -0.59 -9.92 4.87
N LEU A 86 0.45 -9.95 5.72
CA LEU A 86 1.53 -8.98 5.75
C LEU A 86 2.88 -9.65 5.50
N THR A 87 3.69 -9.06 4.62
CA THR A 87 5.06 -9.53 4.34
C THR A 87 6.06 -8.38 4.34
N GLY A 88 7.35 -8.70 4.42
CA GLY A 88 8.41 -7.71 4.30
C GLY A 88 8.50 -7.10 2.89
N GLY A 89 9.08 -5.91 2.81
CA GLY A 89 9.28 -5.18 1.56
C GLY A 89 10.04 -5.92 0.45
N GLU A 90 10.88 -6.90 0.80
CA GLU A 90 11.63 -7.71 -0.17
C GLU A 90 10.86 -8.94 -0.67
N ALA A 91 9.83 -9.39 0.06
CA ALA A 91 9.09 -10.61 -0.27
C ALA A 91 8.56 -10.57 -1.71
N SER A 92 8.65 -11.68 -2.45
CA SER A 92 8.23 -11.69 -3.84
C SER A 92 6.71 -11.67 -3.94
N ASP A 93 6.14 -10.73 -4.70
CA ASP A 93 4.69 -10.76 -4.97
C ASP A 93 4.29 -12.08 -5.65
N THR A 94 5.23 -12.79 -6.30
CA THR A 94 4.93 -14.07 -6.94
C THR A 94 4.73 -15.22 -5.94
N THR A 95 5.43 -15.24 -4.80
CA THR A 95 5.33 -16.34 -3.80
C THR A 95 4.04 -16.25 -2.99
N GLU A 96 3.60 -15.02 -2.68
CA GLU A 96 2.43 -14.77 -1.84
C GLU A 96 1.08 -15.06 -2.52
N PHE A 97 1.09 -15.55 -3.77
CA PHE A 97 -0.12 -15.84 -4.53
C PHE A 97 -0.98 -16.92 -3.88
N GLU A 98 -0.37 -18.04 -3.49
CA GLU A 98 -1.11 -19.17 -2.94
C GLU A 98 -1.70 -18.84 -1.58
N THR A 99 -0.89 -18.22 -0.70
CA THR A 99 -1.35 -17.60 0.55
C THR A 99 -2.54 -16.66 0.31
N SER A 100 -2.49 -15.81 -0.72
CA SER A 100 -3.58 -14.87 -1.07
C SER A 100 -4.86 -15.55 -1.57
N LEU A 101 -4.80 -16.79 -2.05
CA LEU A 101 -6.00 -17.58 -2.38
C LEU A 101 -6.62 -18.19 -1.14
N ASP A 102 -5.78 -18.68 -0.22
CA ASP A 102 -6.18 -19.53 0.90
C ASP A 102 -6.59 -18.76 2.17
N ILE A 103 -6.24 -17.47 2.30
CA ILE A 103 -6.70 -16.59 3.41
C ILE A 103 -8.22 -16.29 3.37
N GLY A 104 -8.79 -15.94 4.51
CA GLY A 104 -10.21 -15.58 4.68
C GLY A 104 -11.17 -16.77 4.87
N PRO A 105 -12.49 -16.55 4.74
CA PRO A 105 -13.48 -17.62 4.90
C PRO A 105 -13.39 -18.66 3.78
N ASP A 106 -13.89 -19.88 4.01
CA ASP A 106 -13.96 -20.98 3.02
C ASP A 106 -15.02 -20.71 1.94
N ILE A 107 -14.74 -19.68 1.14
CA ILE A 107 -15.48 -19.27 -0.04
C ILE A 107 -14.51 -19.45 -1.21
N ARG A 108 -14.58 -20.61 -1.88
CA ARG A 108 -13.72 -20.96 -3.02
C ARG A 108 -14.06 -20.06 -4.22
N PRO A 109 -13.17 -19.13 -4.62
CA PRO A 109 -13.52 -18.14 -5.64
C PRO A 109 -13.43 -18.78 -7.03
N ARG A 110 -14.51 -18.74 -7.82
CA ARG A 110 -14.49 -19.31 -9.20
C ARG A 110 -13.46 -18.64 -10.12
N ILE A 111 -13.09 -17.38 -9.82
CA ILE A 111 -12.18 -16.54 -10.61
C ILE A 111 -11.28 -15.75 -9.67
N ALA A 112 -9.97 -15.79 -9.88
CA ALA A 112 -9.00 -14.90 -9.23
C ALA A 112 -8.51 -13.85 -10.25
N VAL A 113 -8.66 -12.56 -9.92
CA VAL A 113 -8.18 -11.44 -10.76
C VAL A 113 -7.00 -10.78 -10.05
N THR A 114 -5.80 -10.86 -10.62
CA THR A 114 -4.58 -10.34 -9.96
C THR A 114 -3.60 -9.67 -10.93
N ASP A 115 -2.68 -8.88 -10.37
CA ASP A 115 -1.65 -8.15 -11.08
C ASP A 115 -0.75 -9.04 -11.97
N LYS A 116 -0.24 -8.44 -13.05
CA LYS A 116 0.85 -8.96 -13.90
C LYS A 116 2.09 -9.44 -13.12
N ARG A 117 2.29 -8.97 -11.88
CA ARG A 117 3.34 -9.45 -10.97
C ARG A 117 3.13 -10.90 -10.51
N TYR A 118 1.89 -11.38 -10.43
CA TYR A 118 1.57 -12.77 -10.08
C TYR A 118 1.67 -13.76 -11.26
N ASP A 119 2.09 -13.30 -12.45
CA ASP A 119 2.26 -14.17 -13.63
C ASP A 119 3.46 -15.11 -13.46
N SER A 120 3.16 -16.37 -13.14
CA SER A 120 4.09 -17.49 -13.19
C SER A 120 3.34 -18.76 -13.64
N ARG A 121 4.06 -19.77 -14.16
CA ARG A 121 3.46 -21.06 -14.51
C ARG A 121 2.93 -21.78 -13.26
N ALA A 122 3.68 -21.75 -12.16
CA ALA A 122 3.30 -22.34 -10.88
C ALA A 122 1.97 -21.77 -10.37
N ASN A 123 1.88 -20.43 -10.26
CA ASN A 123 0.70 -19.72 -9.76
C ASN A 123 -0.55 -20.06 -10.59
N ARG A 124 -0.41 -20.15 -11.92
CA ARG A 124 -1.52 -20.53 -12.82
C ARG A 124 -1.93 -21.99 -12.68
N VAL A 125 -1.02 -22.90 -12.35
CA VAL A 125 -1.32 -24.31 -12.03
C VAL A 125 -1.97 -24.42 -10.65
N ALA A 126 -1.41 -23.77 -9.64
CA ALA A 126 -1.91 -23.72 -8.26
C ALA A 126 -3.34 -23.19 -8.13
N ALA A 127 -3.70 -22.16 -8.91
CA ALA A 127 -5.08 -21.69 -9.01
C ALA A 127 -6.00 -22.76 -9.63
N ARG A 128 -5.61 -23.35 -10.76
CA ARG A 128 -6.40 -24.38 -11.47
C ARG A 128 -6.60 -25.64 -10.63
N ALA A 129 -5.59 -26.06 -9.86
CA ALA A 129 -5.68 -27.19 -8.95
C ALA A 129 -6.72 -26.96 -7.84
N ARG A 130 -6.90 -25.71 -7.39
CA ARG A 130 -7.98 -25.29 -6.47
C ARG A 130 -9.35 -25.08 -7.15
N GLY A 131 -9.46 -25.35 -8.46
CA GLY A 131 -10.67 -25.09 -9.27
C GLY A 131 -10.87 -23.62 -9.67
N ILE A 132 -9.86 -22.77 -9.48
CA ILE A 132 -9.95 -21.31 -9.63
C ILE A 132 -9.44 -20.88 -11.01
N THR A 133 -10.19 -20.05 -11.74
CA THR A 133 -9.75 -19.50 -13.04
C THR A 133 -8.82 -18.28 -12.83
N PRO A 134 -7.53 -18.32 -13.25
CA PRO A 134 -6.58 -17.24 -13.00
C PRO A 134 -6.59 -16.17 -14.11
N VAL A 135 -7.28 -15.05 -13.86
CA VAL A 135 -7.29 -13.84 -14.71
C VAL A 135 -6.10 -12.95 -14.35
N ILE A 136 -4.92 -13.37 -14.79
CA ILE A 136 -3.64 -12.70 -14.58
C ILE A 136 -3.11 -12.23 -15.94
N PRO A 137 -2.75 -10.94 -16.14
CA PRO A 137 -2.07 -10.47 -17.36
C PRO A 137 -0.68 -11.12 -17.49
N ARG A 138 -0.27 -11.45 -18.71
CA ARG A 138 1.07 -12.04 -18.95
C ARG A 138 2.17 -10.96 -18.96
N ARG A 139 3.38 -11.35 -18.53
CA ARG A 139 4.60 -10.52 -18.67
C ARG A 139 5.05 -10.46 -20.13
N GLU A 140 5.76 -9.41 -20.53
CA GLU A 140 6.21 -9.20 -21.93
C GLU A 140 7.18 -10.29 -22.43
N ASN A 141 7.96 -10.86 -21.51
CA ASN A 141 8.88 -11.97 -21.71
C ASN A 141 8.23 -13.36 -21.54
N SER A 142 6.90 -13.43 -21.38
CA SER A 142 6.18 -14.71 -21.31
C SER A 142 6.12 -15.36 -22.70
N LYS A 143 6.58 -16.62 -22.83
CA LYS A 143 6.51 -17.38 -24.10
C LYS A 143 5.07 -17.54 -24.63
N GLU A 144 4.09 -17.47 -23.73
CA GLU A 144 2.65 -17.63 -24.02
C GLU A 144 1.95 -16.26 -24.29
N ARG A 145 2.70 -15.23 -24.69
CA ARG A 145 2.18 -13.90 -25.06
C ARG A 145 1.22 -13.99 -26.26
N GLY A 146 0.19 -13.16 -26.27
CA GLY A 146 -0.81 -13.10 -27.36
C GLY A 146 -2.04 -14.01 -27.18
N GLN A 147 -2.00 -14.96 -26.25
CA GLN A 147 -3.18 -15.75 -25.88
C GLN A 147 -4.36 -14.85 -25.41
N PHE A 148 -5.59 -15.32 -25.65
CA PHE A 148 -6.81 -14.63 -25.24
C PHE A 148 -6.80 -14.26 -23.76
N PHE A 149 -7.14 -13.00 -23.46
CA PHE A 149 -7.19 -12.46 -22.11
C PHE A 149 -8.53 -11.74 -21.88
N PRO A 150 -9.33 -12.13 -20.86
CA PRO A 150 -10.66 -11.56 -20.64
C PRO A 150 -10.58 -10.16 -20.01
N LYS A 151 -10.29 -9.15 -20.84
CA LYS A 151 -10.15 -7.73 -20.46
C LYS A 151 -11.35 -7.22 -19.63
N ARG A 152 -12.57 -7.69 -19.92
CA ARG A 152 -13.80 -7.34 -19.15
C ARG A 152 -13.74 -7.81 -17.69
N LEU A 153 -13.20 -9.00 -17.41
CA LEU A 153 -13.01 -9.49 -16.03
C LEU A 153 -11.86 -8.74 -15.34
N TYR A 154 -10.76 -8.49 -16.04
CA TYR A 154 -9.61 -7.78 -15.46
C TYR A 154 -9.93 -6.35 -14.98
N ARG A 155 -10.89 -5.66 -15.64
CA ARG A 155 -11.41 -4.35 -15.17
C ARG A 155 -11.91 -4.37 -13.71
N ARG A 156 -12.31 -5.54 -13.17
CA ARG A 156 -12.74 -5.67 -11.76
C ARG A 156 -11.62 -5.41 -10.76
N ARG A 157 -10.34 -5.42 -11.17
CA ARG A 157 -9.18 -5.00 -10.35
C ARG A 157 -9.33 -3.57 -9.79
N ALA A 158 -10.10 -2.70 -10.45
CA ALA A 158 -10.44 -1.38 -9.93
C ALA A 158 -11.10 -1.42 -8.52
N ARG A 159 -11.75 -2.52 -8.13
CA ARG A 159 -12.32 -2.69 -6.78
C ARG A 159 -11.25 -2.85 -5.70
N ILE A 160 -10.29 -3.76 -5.87
CA ILE A 160 -9.18 -3.90 -4.91
C ILE A 160 -8.33 -2.62 -4.85
N GLU A 161 -8.14 -1.94 -5.98
CA GLU A 161 -7.48 -0.61 -6.02
C GLU A 161 -8.26 0.44 -5.22
N GLN A 162 -9.59 0.52 -5.38
CA GLN A 162 -10.47 1.38 -4.57
C GLN A 162 -10.39 1.03 -3.08
N THR A 163 -10.34 -0.25 -2.71
CA THR A 163 -10.27 -0.69 -1.30
C THR A 163 -8.92 -0.39 -0.67
N ILE A 164 -7.80 -0.57 -1.39
CA ILE A 164 -6.48 -0.10 -0.96
C ILE A 164 -6.48 1.44 -0.83
N GLY A 165 -7.19 2.14 -1.71
CA GLY A 165 -7.44 3.58 -1.59
C GLY A 165 -8.20 3.96 -0.31
N LYS A 166 -9.25 3.22 0.05
CA LYS A 166 -9.98 3.38 1.33
C LYS A 166 -9.06 3.15 2.53
N LEU A 167 -8.28 2.06 2.54
CA LEU A 167 -7.31 1.76 3.62
C LEU A 167 -6.25 2.87 3.77
N LYS A 168 -5.81 3.48 2.66
CA LYS A 168 -4.86 4.61 2.68
C LYS A 168 -5.45 5.94 3.14
N ARG A 169 -6.77 6.07 3.37
CA ARG A 169 -7.35 7.24 4.05
C ARG A 169 -6.92 7.30 5.53
N PHE A 170 -6.70 6.15 6.16
CA PHE A 170 -6.21 6.08 7.52
C PHE A 170 -4.71 6.41 7.56
N LYS A 171 -4.38 7.64 7.98
CA LYS A 171 -3.00 8.18 8.00
C LYS A 171 -1.97 7.23 8.64
N ARG A 172 -2.37 6.52 9.71
CA ARG A 172 -1.55 5.52 10.41
C ARG A 172 -1.14 4.33 9.53
N ILE A 173 -2.08 3.85 8.69
CA ILE A 173 -1.84 2.79 7.72
C ILE A 173 -0.96 3.32 6.59
N ALA A 174 -1.34 4.44 5.98
CA ALA A 174 -0.63 5.04 4.85
C ALA A 174 0.84 5.37 5.13
N MET A 175 1.15 5.85 6.34
CA MET A 175 2.53 6.18 6.78
C MET A 175 3.25 5.01 7.47
N ARG A 176 2.65 3.81 7.55
CA ARG A 176 3.24 2.60 8.16
C ARG A 176 3.74 2.81 9.60
N CYS A 177 3.05 3.60 10.43
CA CYS A 177 3.59 4.10 11.71
C CYS A 177 3.97 3.03 12.77
N ASP A 178 3.32 1.87 12.77
CA ASP A 178 3.45 0.87 13.84
C ASP A 178 4.75 0.06 13.77
N LYS A 179 5.45 -0.15 14.89
CA LYS A 179 6.74 -0.86 14.86
C LYS A 179 6.61 -2.37 14.63
N THR A 180 5.54 -2.99 15.09
CA THR A 180 5.31 -4.45 15.06
C THR A 180 4.36 -4.86 13.94
N ALA A 181 4.42 -6.12 13.49
CA ALA A 181 3.43 -6.65 12.56
C ALA A 181 2.04 -6.68 13.19
N THR A 182 1.93 -7.17 14.44
CA THR A 182 0.66 -7.34 15.17
C THR A 182 -0.11 -6.04 15.34
N SER A 183 0.54 -4.94 15.71
CA SER A 183 -0.14 -3.65 15.87
C SER A 183 -0.55 -3.07 14.52
N TYR A 184 0.28 -3.20 13.49
CA TYR A 184 -0.08 -2.78 12.13
C TYR A 184 -1.26 -3.57 11.56
N ALA A 185 -1.24 -4.89 11.74
CA ALA A 185 -2.35 -5.78 11.40
C ALA A 185 -3.63 -5.36 12.11
N ALA A 186 -3.61 -5.14 13.42
CA ALA A 186 -4.78 -4.71 14.18
C ALA A 186 -5.43 -3.41 13.62
N PHE A 187 -4.63 -2.42 13.21
CA PHE A 187 -5.16 -1.22 12.57
C PHE A 187 -5.69 -1.45 11.15
N ILE A 188 -5.12 -2.40 10.39
CA ILE A 188 -5.69 -2.81 9.09
C ILE A 188 -6.99 -3.59 9.28
N SER A 189 -7.05 -4.56 10.21
CA SER A 189 -8.28 -5.29 10.57
C SER A 189 -9.40 -4.33 10.98
N PHE A 190 -9.08 -3.33 11.82
CA PHE A 190 -10.02 -2.28 12.21
C PHE A 190 -10.51 -1.45 11.01
N ALA A 191 -9.61 -1.04 10.12
CA ALA A 191 -9.98 -0.33 8.90
C ALA A 191 -10.78 -1.20 7.90
N CYS A 192 -10.49 -2.49 7.80
CA CYS A 192 -11.29 -3.45 7.03
C CYS A 192 -12.70 -3.61 7.61
N ALA A 193 -12.84 -3.71 8.93
CA ALA A 193 -14.13 -3.74 9.61
C ALA A 193 -14.95 -2.46 9.34
N LEU A 194 -14.32 -1.28 9.39
CA LEU A 194 -14.95 -0.01 9.00
C LEU A 194 -15.28 0.12 7.50
N ILE A 195 -14.70 -0.71 6.64
CA ILE A 195 -15.06 -0.78 5.19
C ILE A 195 -16.19 -1.81 4.95
N LEU A 196 -16.29 -2.84 5.80
CA LEU A 196 -17.36 -3.83 5.79
C LEU A 196 -18.67 -3.28 6.37
N VAL A 197 -18.60 -2.61 7.52
CA VAL A 197 -19.75 -1.96 8.18
C VAL A 197 -20.10 -0.69 7.42
N LYS A 198 -21.01 -0.80 6.44
CA LYS A 198 -21.65 0.34 5.80
C LYS A 198 -22.41 1.15 6.86
N PRO A 199 -22.23 2.48 6.96
CA PRO A 199 -23.04 3.29 7.86
C PRO A 199 -24.49 3.27 7.38
N VAL A 200 -25.40 2.78 8.21
CA VAL A 200 -26.84 2.69 7.90
C VAL A 200 -27.49 4.09 7.89
N HIS A 201 -26.89 5.06 8.59
CA HIS A 201 -27.35 6.45 8.67
C HIS A 201 -26.80 7.29 7.50
N ALA A 202 -27.26 6.97 6.30
CA ALA A 202 -27.01 7.73 5.07
C ALA A 202 -28.29 7.77 4.22
N THR A 203 -29.33 8.36 4.81
CA THR A 203 -30.61 8.75 4.19
C THR A 203 -30.52 10.17 3.66
#